data_AF-A0A1J5MM46-F1
#
_entry.id   AF-A0A1J5MM46-F1
#
_cell.length_a   1.000
_cell.length_b   1.000
_cell.length_c   1.000
_cell.angle_alpha   90.00
_cell.angle_beta   90.00
_cell.angle_gamma   90.00
#
_symmetry.space_group_name_H-M   'P 1'
#
loop_
_entity.id
_entity.type
_entity.pdbx_description
1 polymer ?
#
loop_
_entity_poly.entity_id
_entity_poly.type
_entity_poly.pdbx_seq_one_letter_code
_entity_poly.pdbx_strand_id
1 'polypeptide(L)'
;MVAYDVLWKFSQMSEYSDVQASGNKVNLWMTLGCPLGEAGVKRNLYDGDERKSDKHPRKIIKDWANVAAKNDFVAHDSSMKDDYRGMLTNGYIDSITDKKIYNCFVFKGKSNPHKSYDYLAHTYVGMRIADWIK
;
A
#
# COMPACT_ATOMS: atom_id res chain seq x y z
N MET A 1 5.53 -3.92 2.40
CA MET A 1 5.68 -5.31 2.88
C MET A 1 5.37 -5.39 4.36
N VAL A 2 6.28 -5.04 5.27
CA VAL A 2 6.05 -5.15 6.74
C VAL A 2 4.73 -4.54 7.20
N ALA A 3 4.41 -3.32 6.73
CA ALA A 3 3.15 -2.67 7.08
C ALA A 3 1.91 -3.48 6.65
N TYR A 4 1.94 -4.12 5.47
CA TYR A 4 0.84 -4.94 4.99
C TYR A 4 0.64 -6.17 5.89
N ASP A 5 1.73 -6.87 6.23
CA ASP A 5 1.67 -8.05 7.10
C ASP A 5 1.16 -7.70 8.50
N VAL A 6 1.57 -6.55 9.04
CA VAL A 6 1.07 -6.05 10.33
C VAL A 6 -0.43 -5.75 10.24
N LEU A 7 -0.88 -5.06 9.18
CA LEU A 7 -2.30 -4.78 8.97
C LEU A 7 -3.11 -6.06 8.79
N TRP A 8 -2.56 -7.06 8.09
CA TRP A 8 -3.17 -8.38 7.98
C TRP A 8 -3.33 -9.02 9.35
N LYS A 9 -2.25 -9.08 10.15
CA LYS A 9 -2.29 -9.64 11.52
C LYS A 9 -3.31 -8.96 12.40
N PHE A 10 -3.33 -7.63 12.43
CA PHE A 10 -4.31 -6.86 13.21
C PHE A 10 -5.75 -7.21 12.84
N SER A 11 -6.01 -7.55 11.58
CA SER A 11 -7.35 -7.90 11.11
C SER A 11 -7.73 -9.38 11.23
N GLN A 12 -6.79 -10.27 11.57
CA GLN A 12 -7.00 -11.72 11.49
C GLN A 12 -6.70 -12.47 12.79
N MET A 13 -5.69 -12.04 13.56
CA MET A 13 -5.24 -12.80 14.71
C MET A 13 -6.03 -12.42 15.97
N SER A 14 -6.40 -13.41 16.77
CA SER A 14 -7.27 -13.23 17.93
C SER A 14 -6.65 -12.40 19.03
N GLU A 15 -5.31 -12.35 19.16
CA GLU A 15 -4.65 -11.48 20.13
C GLU A 15 -4.85 -9.97 19.85
N TYR A 16 -5.36 -9.61 18.67
CA TYR A 16 -5.70 -8.23 18.30
C TYR A 16 -7.22 -7.99 18.26
N SER A 17 -8.03 -8.80 18.95
CA SER A 17 -9.50 -8.65 18.99
C SER A 17 -9.94 -7.25 19.40
N ASP A 18 -9.22 -6.60 20.31
CA ASP A 18 -9.54 -5.24 20.78
C ASP A 18 -9.36 -4.21 19.66
N VAL A 19 -8.31 -4.36 18.85
CA VAL A 19 -8.08 -3.51 17.66
C VAL A 19 -9.22 -3.71 16.66
N GLN A 20 -9.61 -4.96 16.42
CA GLN A 20 -10.71 -5.32 15.51
C GLN A 20 -12.05 -4.74 15.98
N ALA A 21 -12.32 -4.80 17.29
CA ALA A 21 -13.55 -4.33 17.91
C ALA A 21 -13.62 -2.80 18.00
N SER A 22 -12.49 -2.12 18.21
CA SER A 22 -12.43 -0.67 18.41
C SER A 22 -12.97 0.13 17.21
N GLY A 23 -12.94 -0.45 16.01
CA GLY A 23 -13.27 0.28 14.78
C GLY A 23 -12.28 1.40 14.45
N ASN A 24 -11.16 1.52 15.18
CA ASN A 24 -10.07 2.47 14.92
C ASN A 24 -9.28 2.03 13.69
N LYS A 25 -9.86 2.29 12.53
CA LYS A 25 -9.30 1.93 11.23
C LYS A 25 -8.25 2.94 10.80
N VAL A 26 -7.27 2.45 10.05
CA VAL A 26 -6.38 3.31 9.27
C VAL A 26 -7.23 3.97 8.18
N ASN A 27 -7.53 5.25 8.35
CA ASN A 27 -8.36 6.03 7.44
C ASN A 27 -7.69 6.20 6.06
N LEU A 28 -6.36 6.35 6.01
CA LEU A 28 -5.60 6.38 4.76
C LEU A 28 -4.30 5.57 4.91
N TRP A 29 -4.16 4.52 4.11
CA TRP A 29 -2.90 3.83 3.91
C TRP A 29 -2.26 4.30 2.61
N MET A 30 -1.23 5.13 2.71
CA MET A 30 -0.49 5.61 1.55
C MET A 30 0.81 4.82 1.36
N THR A 31 1.04 4.31 0.15
CA THR A 31 2.27 3.58 -0.19
C THR A 31 3.04 4.32 -1.27
N LEU A 32 4.38 4.41 -1.11
CA LEU A 32 5.29 5.09 -2.03
C LEU A 32 6.33 4.08 -2.51
N GLY A 33 6.53 3.93 -3.83
CA GLY A 33 7.50 2.96 -4.37
C GLY A 33 7.26 1.54 -3.86
N CYS A 34 5.98 1.13 -3.83
CA CYS A 34 5.55 -0.09 -3.17
C CYS A 34 5.76 -1.34 -4.03
N PRO A 35 6.49 -2.37 -3.54
CA PRO A 35 6.72 -3.60 -4.31
C PRO A 35 5.60 -4.63 -4.16
N LEU A 36 4.45 -4.27 -3.58
CA LEU A 36 3.39 -5.22 -3.24
C LEU A 36 2.71 -5.86 -4.46
N GLY A 37 2.82 -5.26 -5.65
CA GLY A 37 2.31 -5.89 -6.87
C GLY A 37 3.21 -7.00 -7.40
N GLU A 38 4.48 -7.05 -6.98
CA GLU A 38 5.44 -8.02 -7.50
C GLU A 38 5.06 -9.45 -7.11
N ALA A 39 5.00 -10.36 -8.08
CA ALA A 39 4.60 -11.75 -7.83
C ALA A 39 5.50 -12.46 -6.79
N GLY A 40 6.81 -12.15 -6.80
CA GLY A 40 7.74 -12.64 -5.81
C GLY A 40 7.45 -12.10 -4.40
N VAL A 41 7.04 -10.84 -4.28
CA VAL A 41 6.67 -10.24 -3.00
C VAL A 41 5.35 -10.82 -2.50
N LYS A 42 4.31 -10.86 -3.34
CA LYS A 42 2.99 -11.42 -2.99
C LYS A 42 3.08 -12.84 -2.44
N ARG A 43 3.97 -13.68 -2.97
CA ARG A 43 4.21 -15.04 -2.47
C ARG A 43 4.86 -15.09 -1.07
N ASN A 44 5.61 -14.07 -0.68
CA ASN A 44 6.33 -14.03 0.59
C ASN A 44 5.62 -13.21 1.68
N LEU A 45 4.44 -12.66 1.39
CA LEU A 45 3.58 -12.04 2.41
C LEU A 45 3.00 -13.14 3.31
N TYR A 46 2.60 -12.79 4.53
CA TYR A 46 2.00 -13.76 5.46
C TYR A 46 0.72 -14.38 4.91
N ASP A 47 -0.01 -13.67 4.06
CA ASP A 47 -1.20 -14.17 3.39
C ASP A 47 -0.93 -14.81 2.01
N GLY A 48 0.35 -14.98 1.65
CA GLY A 48 0.79 -15.51 0.35
C GLY A 48 0.22 -16.89 0.06
N ASP A 49 0.32 -17.79 1.03
CA ASP A 49 -0.15 -19.18 0.96
C ASP A 49 -1.52 -19.40 1.63
N GLU A 50 -2.14 -18.33 2.14
CA GLU A 50 -3.44 -18.41 2.79
C GLU A 50 -4.57 -18.70 1.80
N ARG A 51 -5.65 -19.29 2.32
CA ARG A 51 -6.88 -19.54 1.56
C ARG A 51 -7.42 -18.22 1.04
N LYS A 52 -8.13 -18.25 -0.10
CA LYS A 52 -8.75 -17.06 -0.69
C LYS A 52 -9.63 -16.27 0.29
N SER A 53 -10.30 -16.98 1.21
CA SER A 53 -11.05 -16.36 2.30
C SER A 53 -10.15 -15.47 3.15
N ASP A 54 -8.98 -15.97 3.53
CA ASP A 54 -8.08 -15.43 4.56
C ASP A 54 -6.98 -14.52 3.99
N LYS A 55 -6.98 -14.33 2.67
CA LYS A 55 -6.18 -13.29 2.01
C LYS A 55 -6.64 -11.89 2.40
N HIS A 56 -5.66 -11.00 2.46
CA HIS A 56 -5.77 -9.56 2.66
C HIS A 56 -6.16 -9.08 4.07
N PRO A 57 -5.70 -7.87 4.45
CA PRO A 57 -6.20 -7.19 5.62
C PRO A 57 -7.72 -6.96 5.51
N ARG A 58 -8.47 -7.32 6.55
CA ARG A 58 -9.94 -7.22 6.58
C ARG A 58 -10.40 -6.02 7.39
N LYS A 59 -11.06 -5.05 6.76
CA LYS A 59 -11.78 -3.93 7.41
C LYS A 59 -10.95 -3.10 8.39
N ILE A 60 -9.62 -3.15 8.33
CA ILE A 60 -8.70 -2.36 9.16
C ILE A 60 -8.17 -1.12 8.44
N ILE A 61 -8.31 -1.08 7.11
CA ILE A 61 -7.93 0.02 6.22
C ILE A 61 -9.20 0.55 5.57
N LYS A 62 -9.38 1.87 5.55
CA LYS A 62 -10.50 2.50 4.86
C LYS A 62 -10.17 2.81 3.40
N ASP A 63 -9.10 3.56 3.16
CA ASP A 63 -8.67 3.95 1.81
C ASP A 63 -7.18 3.63 1.60
N TRP A 64 -6.83 3.10 0.42
CA TRP A 64 -5.44 2.87 0.01
C TRP A 64 -5.08 3.78 -1.18
N ALA A 65 -4.10 4.65 -0.99
CA ALA A 65 -3.48 5.43 -2.06
C ALA A 65 -2.07 4.92 -2.38
N ASN A 66 -1.87 4.37 -3.56
CA ASN A 66 -0.56 3.92 -4.02
C ASN A 66 0.06 4.93 -4.99
N VAL A 67 1.31 5.29 -4.76
CA VAL A 67 2.08 6.21 -5.59
C VAL A 67 3.36 5.51 -6.06
N ALA A 68 3.51 5.40 -7.36
CA ALA A 68 4.69 4.79 -7.99
C ALA A 68 5.34 5.76 -8.98
N ALA A 69 6.65 5.86 -8.93
CA ALA A 69 7.42 6.63 -9.88
C ALA A 69 7.64 5.83 -11.16
N LYS A 70 7.61 6.53 -12.29
CA LYS A 70 8.01 5.94 -13.57
C LYS A 70 9.47 5.46 -13.49
N ASN A 71 9.72 4.28 -14.03
CA ASN A 71 11.04 3.61 -14.03
C ASN A 71 11.56 3.22 -12.63
N ASP A 72 10.70 3.21 -11.60
CA ASP A 72 11.01 2.55 -10.34
C ASP A 72 10.91 1.03 -10.51
N PHE A 73 12.05 0.36 -10.65
CA PHE A 73 12.10 -1.09 -10.85
C PHE A 73 11.72 -1.91 -9.61
N VAL A 74 11.67 -1.29 -8.42
CA VAL A 74 11.20 -1.97 -7.21
C VAL A 74 9.67 -2.00 -7.16
N ALA A 75 9.02 -0.98 -7.74
CA ALA A 75 7.57 -0.83 -7.81
C ALA A 75 7.09 -0.94 -9.27
N HIS A 76 7.60 -1.93 -10.00
CA HIS A 76 7.34 -2.08 -11.43
C HIS A 76 5.87 -2.44 -11.68
N ASP A 77 5.34 -3.43 -10.96
CA ASP A 77 3.91 -3.68 -10.89
C ASP A 77 3.26 -2.71 -9.90
N SER A 78 2.83 -1.58 -10.44
CA SER A 78 2.27 -0.46 -9.68
C SER A 78 0.74 -0.45 -9.58
N SER A 79 0.06 -1.48 -10.07
CA SER A 79 -1.41 -1.50 -10.18
C SER A 79 -2.06 -2.16 -8.96
N MET A 80 -1.93 -1.58 -7.76
CA MET A 80 -2.45 -2.23 -6.55
C MET A 80 -3.96 -2.48 -6.64
N LYS A 81 -4.70 -1.65 -7.38
CA LYS A 81 -6.14 -1.81 -7.56
C LYS A 81 -6.53 -3.12 -8.26
N ASP A 82 -5.77 -3.62 -9.22
CA ASP A 82 -6.10 -4.88 -9.91
C ASP A 82 -5.65 -6.10 -9.09
N ASP A 83 -4.44 -6.02 -8.53
CA ASP A 83 -3.82 -7.07 -7.72
C ASP A 83 -4.56 -7.35 -6.42
N TYR A 84 -5.05 -6.29 -5.77
CA TYR A 84 -5.78 -6.36 -4.51
C TYR A 84 -7.28 -6.13 -4.70
N ARG A 85 -7.80 -6.34 -5.91
CA ARG A 85 -9.24 -6.20 -6.23
C ARG A 85 -10.16 -7.05 -5.35
N GLY A 86 -9.63 -8.15 -4.79
CA GLY A 86 -10.33 -8.97 -3.81
C GLY A 86 -10.79 -8.16 -2.58
N MET A 87 -9.99 -7.21 -2.11
CA MET A 87 -10.34 -6.35 -0.98
C MET A 87 -11.57 -5.48 -1.28
N LEU A 88 -11.64 -4.92 -2.49
CA LEU A 88 -12.78 -4.12 -2.94
C LEU A 88 -14.04 -4.99 -3.09
N THR A 89 -13.88 -6.16 -3.74
CA THR A 89 -15.00 -7.08 -4.01
C THR A 89 -15.63 -7.60 -2.72
N ASN A 90 -14.82 -7.85 -1.69
CA ASN A 90 -15.27 -8.35 -0.39
C ASN A 90 -15.69 -7.24 0.59
N GLY A 91 -15.63 -5.96 0.18
CA GLY A 91 -15.94 -4.83 1.06
C GLY A 91 -15.01 -4.70 2.26
N TYR A 92 -13.73 -5.06 2.10
CA TYR A 92 -12.70 -4.93 3.14
C TYR A 92 -12.09 -3.54 3.19
N ILE A 93 -12.18 -2.80 2.08
CA ILE A 93 -11.67 -1.45 1.90
C ILE A 93 -12.64 -0.67 0.99
N ASP A 94 -12.72 0.64 1.18
CA ASP A 94 -13.63 1.51 0.41
C ASP A 94 -13.03 1.84 -0.96
N SER A 95 -11.72 2.15 -1.01
CA SER A 95 -11.06 2.50 -2.26
C SER A 95 -9.58 2.08 -2.34
N ILE A 96 -9.14 1.80 -3.56
CA ILE A 96 -7.72 1.68 -3.93
C ILE A 96 -7.49 2.61 -5.12
N THR A 97 -6.54 3.54 -4.98
CA THR A 97 -6.20 4.52 -6.03
C THR A 97 -4.72 4.43 -6.36
N ASP A 98 -4.41 4.15 -7.62
CA ASP A 98 -3.04 4.13 -8.13
C ASP A 98 -2.68 5.44 -8.84
N LYS A 99 -1.54 6.03 -8.49
CA LYS A 99 -0.99 7.21 -9.14
C LYS A 99 0.44 6.97 -9.61
N LYS A 100 0.66 7.15 -10.91
CA LYS A 100 2.01 7.27 -11.49
C LYS A 100 2.50 8.72 -11.42
N ILE A 101 3.74 8.90 -10.97
CA ILE A 101 4.44 10.19 -10.91
C ILE A 101 5.81 10.08 -11.61
N TYR A 102 6.49 11.22 -11.77
CA TYR A 102 7.90 11.25 -12.16
C TYR A 102 8.73 11.61 -10.93
N ASN A 103 9.68 10.74 -10.58
CA ASN A 103 10.68 11.01 -9.56
C ASN A 103 11.99 11.34 -10.29
N CYS A 104 12.46 12.55 -10.10
CA CYS A 104 13.61 13.13 -10.77
C CYS A 104 14.87 13.11 -9.88
N PHE A 105 14.86 12.30 -8.80
CA PHE A 105 16.01 12.20 -7.92
C PHE A 105 17.24 11.66 -8.66
N VAL A 106 18.34 12.41 -8.57
CA VAL A 106 19.63 12.05 -9.14
C VAL A 106 20.67 12.02 -8.02
N PHE A 107 21.45 10.94 -7.97
CA PHE A 107 22.57 10.81 -7.05
C PHE A 107 23.84 10.43 -7.82
N LYS A 108 24.90 11.24 -7.67
CA LYS A 108 26.18 11.06 -8.38
C LYS A 108 26.00 10.89 -9.89
N GLY A 109 25.14 11.71 -10.50
CA GLY A 109 24.85 11.68 -11.94
C GLY A 109 24.00 10.49 -12.41
N LYS A 110 23.51 9.63 -11.51
CA LYS A 110 22.63 8.51 -11.84
C LYS A 110 21.21 8.77 -11.33
N SER A 111 20.22 8.55 -12.21
CA SER A 111 18.81 8.57 -11.84
C SER A 111 18.49 7.44 -10.86
N ASN A 112 17.76 7.76 -9.79
CA ASN A 112 17.27 6.79 -8.83
C ASN A 112 15.81 7.13 -8.46
N PRO A 113 14.85 6.75 -9.32
CA PRO A 113 13.43 7.07 -9.14
C PRO A 113 12.80 6.35 -7.95
N HIS A 114 13.47 5.34 -7.38
CA HIS A 114 13.02 4.67 -6.16
C HIS A 114 13.33 5.47 -4.89
N LYS A 115 14.17 6.52 -4.97
CA LYS A 115 14.58 7.22 -3.76
C LYS A 115 13.39 7.95 -3.12
N SER A 116 13.14 7.62 -1.85
CA SER A 116 12.00 8.13 -1.07
C SER A 116 11.96 9.65 -0.91
N TYR A 117 13.10 10.33 -0.90
CA TYR A 117 13.16 11.78 -0.69
C TYR A 117 12.30 12.55 -1.70
N ASP A 118 12.39 12.18 -2.98
CA ASP A 118 11.67 12.90 -4.03
C ASP A 118 10.21 12.45 -4.14
N TYR A 119 9.87 11.22 -3.73
CA TYR A 119 8.47 10.86 -3.48
C TYR A 119 7.83 11.77 -2.43
N LEU A 120 8.53 12.00 -1.31
CA LEU A 120 8.03 12.85 -0.21
C LEU A 120 7.97 14.33 -0.60
N ALA A 121 8.92 14.80 -1.41
CA ALA A 121 8.94 16.17 -1.91
C ALA A 121 7.94 16.41 -3.06
N HIS A 122 7.42 15.36 -3.70
CA HIS A 122 6.56 15.47 -4.86
C HIS A 122 5.20 16.11 -4.49
N THR A 123 4.78 17.12 -5.24
CA THR A 123 3.57 17.91 -4.97
C THR A 123 2.32 17.06 -4.78
N TYR A 124 2.14 16.02 -5.60
CA TYR A 124 1.01 15.09 -5.45
C TYR A 124 0.95 14.45 -4.05
N VAL A 125 2.08 13.98 -3.52
CA VAL A 125 2.13 13.34 -2.19
C VAL A 125 1.79 14.38 -1.11
N GLY A 126 2.40 15.57 -1.19
CA GLY A 126 2.09 16.68 -0.29
C GLY A 126 0.60 17.06 -0.29
N MET A 127 -0.01 17.18 -1.48
CA MET A 127 -1.45 17.45 -1.62
C MET A 127 -2.30 16.35 -1.00
N ARG A 128 -1.98 15.07 -1.24
CA ARG A 128 -2.76 13.95 -0.67
C ARG A 128 -2.67 13.88 0.84
N ILE A 129 -1.52 14.20 1.43
CA ILE A 129 -1.36 14.32 2.89
C ILE A 129 -2.15 15.53 3.42
N ALA A 130 -2.06 16.68 2.76
CA ALA A 130 -2.79 17.87 3.15
C ALA A 130 -4.31 17.69 3.10
N ASP A 131 -4.82 16.92 2.13
CA ASP A 131 -6.24 16.57 2.05
C ASP A 131 -6.68 15.57 3.12
N TRP A 132 -5.76 14.73 3.60
CA TRP A 132 -6.03 13.72 4.61
C TRP A 132 -6.09 14.28 6.05
N ILE A 133 -5.27 15.29 6.36
CA ILE A 133 -5.15 15.86 7.72
C ILE A 133 -6.29 16.84 8.04
N LYS A 134 -6.98 17.35 7.02
CA LYS A 134 -8.16 18.23 7.19
C LYS A 134 -9.30 17.50 7.91
#